data_AF-A0A7V7SWX1-F1
#
_entry.id   AF-A0A7V7SWX1-F1
#
_cell.length_a   1.000
_cell.length_b   1.000
_cell.length_c   1.000
_cell.angle_alpha   90.00
_cell.angle_beta   90.00
_cell.angle_gamma   90.00
#
_symmetry.space_group_name_H-M   'P 1'
#
loop_
_entity.id
_entity.type
_entity.pdbx_description
1 polymer ?
#
loop_
_entity_poly.entity_id
_entity_poly.type
_entity_poly.pdbx_seq_one_letter_code
_entity_poly.pdbx_strand_id
1 'polypeptide(L)'
;MQSKLRLCLGLLSAALLNSLAPAQEPNSSWQSRVPAGPFHLHGMNAGLFPPGKDPNLGHSLTPGEIADRLDDLVGKADWLRFFGVGLGQDDAISQASALGFQVAAGAWLDADQMTNDVEIQGLIGALNSGVDLAICGSEVLLRKDLSETDLIDWIRVLRDPSNNPNGIPVAYADIYQELFSHPNVIDEVDWIGVNIYPFWEGVPIEEAVRVQHHRFTAFRDWVEQRWPGKPVFLSEAGWPSDGLPGVGDSIPTPANAARFLAESQSWARNQAVSMFTFSSHDEDWKTAYEGPHGAHWGLHDNFGNLKPGMAKVFRGFTTPDTWSIPYLPGGSGTPTLIYTSVPPIGSYGLLQGEIRHADPLRHQIVTYIHVPNAGWWIKPTLDQTIHFADRLGNWAHEYASHPNDLNADLIHSFLFEAGYQPTLYLGSASLDPQMSLDAVAEIQVTRP
;
A
#
# COMPACT_ATOMS: atom_id res chain seq x y z
N MET A 1 -39.42 55.44 -15.34
CA MET A 1 -38.63 55.82 -14.16
C MET A 1 -38.89 54.73 -13.12
N GLN A 2 -37.85 53.93 -12.79
CA GLN A 2 -37.67 52.90 -11.72
C GLN A 2 -38.93 52.34 -11.01
N SER A 3 -39.12 51.04 -10.75
CA SER A 3 -38.19 49.95 -10.40
C SER A 3 -38.92 48.60 -10.42
N LYS A 4 -38.16 47.51 -10.63
CA LYS A 4 -38.57 46.10 -10.50
C LYS A 4 -38.39 45.63 -9.05
N LEU A 5 -39.34 44.83 -8.54
CA LEU A 5 -39.15 43.96 -7.38
C LEU A 5 -39.84 42.61 -7.65
N ARG A 6 -39.03 41.54 -7.62
CA ARG A 6 -39.22 40.18 -7.03
C ARG A 6 -40.66 39.78 -6.62
N LEU A 7 -41.16 38.54 -6.69
CA LEU A 7 -40.67 37.16 -6.87
C LEU A 7 -41.98 36.32 -6.92
N CYS A 8 -42.06 35.20 -7.64
CA CYS A 8 -43.12 34.21 -7.38
C CYS A 8 -42.54 32.80 -7.42
N LEU A 9 -42.63 32.11 -6.28
CA LEU A 9 -42.61 30.66 -6.18
C LEU A 9 -43.84 30.10 -6.90
N GLY A 10 -43.69 28.95 -7.57
CA GLY A 10 -44.82 28.15 -7.98
C GLY A 10 -44.45 27.02 -8.95
N LEU A 11 -44.35 25.82 -8.39
CA LEU A 11 -44.82 24.55 -8.98
C LEU A 11 -44.16 24.07 -10.28
N LEU A 12 -43.41 22.97 -10.17
CA LEU A 12 -43.50 21.88 -11.15
C LEU A 12 -43.15 20.55 -10.49
N SER A 13 -44.21 19.76 -10.31
CA SER A 13 -44.23 18.39 -9.87
C SER A 13 -44.06 17.43 -11.05
N ALA A 14 -43.37 16.32 -10.76
CA ALA A 14 -43.51 14.98 -11.35
C ALA A 14 -43.09 14.75 -12.82
N ALA A 15 -41.85 14.29 -13.02
CA ALA A 15 -41.50 13.19 -13.92
C ALA A 15 -40.01 12.82 -13.76
N LEU A 16 -39.73 11.67 -13.12
CA LEU A 16 -38.53 10.79 -13.25
C LEU A 16 -38.33 10.00 -11.94
N LEU A 17 -39.18 8.99 -11.74
CA LEU A 17 -38.97 7.93 -10.77
C LEU A 17 -39.19 6.63 -11.52
N ASN A 18 -38.11 6.02 -12.00
CA ASN A 18 -37.94 4.58 -12.22
C ASN A 18 -36.58 4.30 -12.88
N SER A 19 -35.57 4.00 -12.06
CA SER A 19 -34.66 2.84 -12.22
C SER A 19 -33.41 3.02 -11.35
N LEU A 20 -33.54 2.79 -10.04
CA LEU A 20 -32.41 2.36 -9.23
C LEU A 20 -32.84 1.05 -8.61
N ALA A 21 -32.35 -0.06 -9.17
CA ALA A 21 -32.42 -1.33 -8.49
C ALA A 21 -31.60 -1.21 -7.19
N PRO A 22 -32.13 -1.62 -6.03
CA PRO A 22 -31.34 -1.63 -4.81
C PRO A 22 -30.17 -2.62 -4.97
N ALA A 23 -28.98 -2.18 -4.57
CA ALA A 23 -27.82 -3.05 -4.42
C ALA A 23 -28.21 -4.24 -3.54
N GLN A 24 -28.02 -5.46 -4.05
CA GLN A 24 -28.25 -6.67 -3.29
C GLN A 24 -27.27 -6.72 -2.11
N GLU A 25 -27.81 -6.80 -0.90
CA GLU A 25 -27.12 -7.19 0.34
C GLU A 25 -26.26 -8.45 0.10
N PRO A 26 -24.99 -8.50 0.57
CA PRO A 26 -24.18 -9.70 0.48
C PRO A 26 -24.72 -10.76 1.45
N ASN A 27 -25.37 -11.75 0.85
CA ASN A 27 -25.96 -12.93 1.47
C ASN A 27 -25.02 -13.60 2.49
N SER A 28 -25.51 -13.79 3.72
CA SER A 28 -24.83 -14.37 4.88
C SER A 28 -24.77 -15.91 4.87
N SER A 29 -24.43 -16.51 3.72
CA SER A 29 -24.31 -17.97 3.60
C SER A 29 -23.11 -18.37 2.73
N TRP A 30 -21.89 -18.27 3.29
CA TRP A 30 -20.65 -18.65 2.59
C TRP A 30 -19.89 -19.79 3.26
N GLN A 31 -20.61 -20.80 3.74
CA GLN A 31 -20.06 -22.14 3.68
C GLN A 31 -20.06 -22.59 2.21
N SER A 32 -18.85 -22.72 1.66
CA SER A 32 -18.49 -23.38 0.40
C SER A 32 -19.14 -22.87 -0.90
N ARG A 33 -18.48 -21.94 -1.58
CA ARG A 33 -18.38 -21.98 -3.05
C ARG A 33 -16.94 -21.67 -3.48
N VAL A 34 -16.04 -22.57 -3.12
CA VAL A 34 -14.77 -22.72 -3.82
C VAL A 34 -15.12 -23.30 -5.20
N PRO A 35 -14.74 -22.68 -6.33
CA PRO A 35 -14.77 -23.39 -7.60
C PRO A 35 -13.91 -24.64 -7.47
N ALA A 36 -14.50 -25.82 -7.65
CA ALA A 36 -13.73 -27.06 -7.67
C ALA A 36 -12.84 -27.04 -8.93
N GLY A 37 -11.54 -26.75 -8.75
CA GLY A 37 -10.55 -26.68 -9.81
C GLY A 37 -9.20 -26.15 -9.31
N PRO A 38 -8.12 -26.33 -10.08
CA PRO A 38 -6.84 -25.68 -9.79
C PRO A 38 -7.02 -24.15 -9.78
N PHE A 39 -6.51 -23.50 -8.75
CA PHE A 39 -6.51 -22.04 -8.65
C PHE A 39 -5.16 -21.50 -9.11
N HIS A 40 -5.18 -20.49 -9.97
CA HIS A 40 -4.00 -19.74 -10.36
C HIS A 40 -3.99 -18.40 -9.64
N LEU A 41 -2.81 -17.94 -9.22
CA LEU A 41 -2.65 -16.57 -8.76
C LEU A 41 -2.85 -15.62 -9.94
N HIS A 42 -3.36 -14.42 -9.67
CA HIS A 42 -3.39 -13.38 -10.71
C HIS A 42 -1.99 -13.14 -11.28
N GLY A 43 -0.99 -12.88 -10.42
CA GLY A 43 0.39 -12.80 -10.85
C GLY A 43 1.41 -13.21 -9.78
N MET A 44 2.64 -13.48 -10.24
CA MET A 44 3.82 -13.66 -9.41
C MET A 44 4.94 -12.74 -9.86
N ASN A 45 5.68 -12.19 -8.90
CA ASN A 45 6.96 -11.53 -9.16
C ASN A 45 8.03 -12.59 -9.41
N ALA A 46 8.68 -12.54 -10.56
CA ALA A 46 9.61 -13.56 -11.04
C ALA A 46 10.99 -13.40 -10.38
N GLY A 47 11.23 -14.15 -9.31
CA GLY A 47 12.57 -14.42 -8.80
C GLY A 47 13.18 -15.58 -9.59
N LEU A 48 14.20 -15.29 -10.40
CA LEU A 48 14.74 -16.25 -11.38
C LEU A 48 16.17 -16.68 -11.09
N PHE A 49 16.95 -15.86 -10.37
CA PHE A 49 18.38 -16.11 -10.19
C PHE A 49 18.62 -17.32 -9.27
N PRO A 50 19.20 -18.41 -9.79
CA PRO A 50 19.47 -19.60 -9.00
C PRO A 50 20.64 -19.40 -8.03
N PRO A 51 20.85 -20.33 -7.07
CA PRO A 51 21.97 -20.29 -6.14
C PRO A 51 23.30 -19.96 -6.81
N GLY A 52 24.01 -18.99 -6.24
CA GLY A 52 25.31 -18.52 -6.74
C GLY A 52 25.24 -17.50 -7.87
N LYS A 53 24.05 -17.16 -8.39
CA LYS A 53 23.87 -16.04 -9.31
C LYS A 53 23.42 -14.80 -8.58
N ASP A 54 24.10 -13.69 -8.87
CA ASP A 54 23.87 -12.39 -8.27
C ASP A 54 23.85 -11.37 -9.42
N PRO A 55 22.69 -10.78 -9.73
CA PRO A 55 22.58 -9.79 -10.80
C PRO A 55 23.42 -8.54 -10.53
N ASN A 56 23.66 -8.17 -9.27
CA ASN A 56 24.49 -7.02 -8.91
C ASN A 56 25.98 -7.24 -9.22
N LEU A 57 26.39 -8.49 -9.44
CA LEU A 57 27.72 -8.86 -9.91
C LEU A 57 27.76 -9.11 -11.44
N GLY A 58 26.67 -8.81 -12.15
CA GLY A 58 26.54 -9.01 -13.59
C GLY A 58 26.37 -10.47 -14.00
N HIS A 59 25.99 -11.36 -13.08
CA HIS A 59 25.66 -12.74 -13.45
C HIS A 59 24.39 -12.77 -14.29
N SER A 60 24.47 -13.37 -15.49
CA SER A 60 23.35 -13.50 -16.42
C SER A 60 22.69 -14.87 -16.33
N LEU A 61 21.38 -14.95 -16.55
CA LEU A 61 20.62 -16.18 -16.68
C LEU A 61 20.90 -16.87 -18.02
N THR A 62 21.00 -18.19 -18.00
CA THR A 62 21.05 -19.01 -19.23
C THR A 62 19.65 -19.44 -19.65
N PRO A 63 19.41 -19.72 -20.95
CA PRO A 63 18.10 -20.19 -21.41
C PRO A 63 17.59 -21.44 -20.68
N GLY A 64 18.49 -22.33 -20.26
CA GLY A 64 18.13 -23.52 -19.48
C GLY A 64 17.66 -23.19 -18.07
N GLU A 65 18.37 -22.31 -17.36
CA GLU A 65 17.93 -21.87 -16.02
C GLU A 65 16.60 -21.12 -16.08
N ILE A 66 16.39 -20.32 -17.12
CA ILE A 66 15.11 -19.64 -17.38
C ILE A 66 14.01 -20.67 -17.58
N ALA A 67 14.20 -21.65 -18.46
CA ALA A 67 13.21 -22.68 -18.74
C ALA A 67 12.86 -23.48 -17.49
N ASP A 68 13.85 -23.90 -16.70
CA ASP A 68 13.64 -24.62 -15.44
C ASP A 68 12.79 -23.79 -14.46
N ARG A 69 13.10 -22.50 -14.31
CA ARG A 69 12.35 -21.60 -13.43
C ARG A 69 10.94 -21.32 -13.91
N LEU A 70 10.72 -21.22 -15.22
CA LEU A 70 9.38 -20.97 -15.78
C LEU A 70 8.50 -22.23 -15.72
N ASP A 71 9.07 -23.42 -15.88
CA ASP A 71 8.34 -24.70 -15.75
C ASP A 71 7.72 -24.85 -14.35
N ASP A 72 8.46 -24.42 -13.30
CA ASP A 72 7.95 -24.37 -11.93
C ASP A 72 6.71 -23.46 -11.78
N LEU A 73 6.43 -22.54 -12.71
CA LEU A 73 5.32 -21.59 -12.61
C LEU A 73 4.12 -21.94 -13.49
N VAL A 74 4.28 -22.86 -14.45
CA VAL A 74 3.19 -23.26 -15.36
C VAL A 74 2.02 -23.82 -14.55
N GLY A 75 0.82 -23.31 -14.83
CA GLY A 75 -0.42 -23.68 -14.13
C GLY A 75 -0.51 -23.19 -12.69
N LYS A 76 0.32 -22.22 -12.28
CA LYS A 76 0.27 -21.60 -10.94
C LYS A 76 -0.09 -20.11 -10.95
N ALA A 77 0.16 -19.40 -12.04
CA ALA A 77 -0.16 -17.98 -12.19
C ALA A 77 -0.60 -17.66 -13.63
N ASP A 78 -1.39 -16.60 -13.78
CA ASP A 78 -1.77 -16.08 -15.11
C ASP A 78 -0.76 -15.02 -15.61
N TRP A 79 -0.23 -14.19 -14.70
CA TRP A 79 0.78 -13.17 -14.98
C TRP A 79 2.14 -13.45 -14.34
N LEU A 80 3.21 -13.06 -15.03
CA LEU A 80 4.55 -12.94 -14.46
C LEU A 80 5.04 -11.50 -14.54
N ARG A 81 5.58 -10.99 -13.43
CA ARG A 81 6.24 -9.68 -13.37
C ARG A 81 7.76 -9.84 -13.30
N PHE A 82 8.47 -9.18 -14.22
CA PHE A 82 9.93 -9.12 -14.27
C PHE A 82 10.40 -7.72 -13.86
N PHE A 83 11.54 -7.63 -13.18
CA PHE A 83 12.02 -6.38 -12.60
C PHE A 83 12.92 -5.57 -13.52
N GLY A 84 13.63 -6.25 -14.41
CA GLY A 84 14.47 -5.63 -15.44
C GLY A 84 14.40 -6.40 -16.75
N VAL A 85 15.17 -5.94 -17.72
CA VAL A 85 15.28 -6.54 -19.05
C VAL A 85 16.69 -7.02 -19.37
N GLY A 86 17.69 -6.66 -18.56
CA GLY A 86 19.05 -7.16 -18.68
C GLY A 86 19.28 -8.57 -18.10
N LEU A 87 20.52 -9.07 -18.29
CA LEU A 87 21.03 -10.29 -17.64
C LEU A 87 20.21 -11.56 -17.93
N GLY A 88 19.67 -11.68 -19.14
CA GLY A 88 18.86 -12.80 -19.61
C GLY A 88 17.37 -12.70 -19.26
N GLN A 89 16.93 -11.62 -18.62
CA GLN A 89 15.50 -11.42 -18.35
C GLN A 89 14.70 -11.10 -19.62
N ASP A 90 15.31 -10.54 -20.66
CA ASP A 90 14.73 -10.38 -22.00
C ASP A 90 14.33 -11.73 -22.63
N ASP A 91 15.21 -12.73 -22.52
CA ASP A 91 14.90 -14.11 -22.93
C ASP A 91 13.81 -14.71 -22.02
N ALA A 92 13.85 -14.45 -20.71
CA ALA A 92 12.83 -14.93 -19.78
C ALA A 92 11.43 -14.36 -20.07
N ILE A 93 11.34 -13.07 -20.41
CA ILE A 93 10.11 -12.41 -20.87
C ILE A 93 9.56 -13.11 -22.12
N SER A 94 10.43 -13.34 -23.11
CA SER A 94 10.04 -13.97 -24.37
C SER A 94 9.57 -15.42 -24.18
N GLN A 95 10.29 -16.19 -23.36
CA GLN A 95 9.92 -17.57 -23.04
C GLN A 95 8.62 -17.63 -22.23
N ALA A 96 8.40 -16.73 -21.27
CA ALA A 96 7.17 -16.67 -20.50
C ALA A 96 5.95 -16.38 -21.38
N SER A 97 6.06 -15.40 -22.28
CA SER A 97 5.00 -15.10 -23.26
C SER A 97 4.70 -16.32 -24.15
N ALA A 98 5.74 -17.03 -24.61
CA ALA A 98 5.58 -18.25 -25.41
C ALA A 98 4.92 -19.41 -24.66
N LEU A 99 5.07 -19.47 -23.33
CA LEU A 99 4.39 -20.42 -22.44
C LEU A 99 2.94 -20.01 -22.12
N GLY A 100 2.49 -18.85 -22.58
CA GLY A 100 1.11 -18.37 -22.43
C GLY A 100 0.86 -17.54 -21.17
N PHE A 101 1.91 -17.11 -20.46
CA PHE A 101 1.76 -16.12 -19.39
C PHE A 101 1.49 -14.74 -20.00
N GLN A 102 0.71 -13.93 -19.28
CA GLN A 102 0.71 -12.49 -19.48
C GLN A 102 1.95 -11.89 -18.81
N VAL A 103 2.56 -10.88 -19.42
CA VAL A 103 3.86 -10.36 -18.97
C VAL A 103 3.79 -8.91 -18.54
N ALA A 104 4.15 -8.65 -17.28
CA ALA A 104 4.48 -7.33 -16.78
C ALA A 104 6.02 -7.16 -16.75
N ALA A 105 6.59 -6.41 -17.68
CA ALA A 105 8.03 -6.22 -17.78
C ALA A 105 8.46 -4.87 -17.20
N GLY A 106 9.43 -4.89 -16.29
CA GLY A 106 10.01 -3.70 -15.67
C GLY A 106 11.33 -3.28 -16.31
N ALA A 107 11.63 -1.98 -16.25
CA ALA A 107 12.97 -1.44 -16.39
C ALA A 107 13.52 -1.16 -15.00
N TRP A 108 14.67 -1.74 -14.63
CA TRP A 108 15.25 -1.51 -13.30
C TRP A 108 16.04 -0.20 -13.29
N LEU A 109 15.41 0.88 -12.83
CA LEU A 109 16.04 2.20 -12.79
C LEU A 109 16.80 2.44 -11.49
N ASP A 110 17.99 3.02 -11.59
CA ASP A 110 18.86 3.42 -10.49
C ASP A 110 19.44 4.84 -10.69
N ALA A 111 20.42 5.24 -9.88
CA ALA A 111 21.03 6.56 -9.96
C ALA A 111 21.99 6.75 -11.16
N ASP A 112 22.34 5.68 -11.88
CA ASP A 112 23.23 5.71 -13.04
C ASP A 112 22.43 5.85 -14.35
N GLN A 113 22.55 7.03 -14.96
CA GLN A 113 21.85 7.35 -16.21
C GLN A 113 22.13 6.35 -17.33
N MET A 114 23.36 5.84 -17.46
CA MET A 114 23.71 4.93 -18.56
C MET A 114 23.06 3.57 -18.39
N THR A 115 22.95 3.09 -17.16
CA THR A 115 22.23 1.86 -16.81
C THR A 115 20.74 2.02 -17.07
N ASN A 116 20.16 3.17 -16.70
CA ASN A 116 18.77 3.50 -17.02
C ASN A 116 18.49 3.54 -18.52
N ASP A 117 19.36 4.17 -19.31
CA ASP A 117 19.24 4.20 -20.77
C ASP A 117 19.18 2.76 -21.33
N VAL A 118 20.03 1.85 -20.85
CA VAL A 118 20.05 0.44 -21.28
C VAL A 118 18.76 -0.29 -20.93
N GLU A 119 18.28 -0.15 -19.70
CA GLU A 119 17.04 -0.80 -19.24
C GLU A 119 15.80 -0.26 -19.99
N ILE A 120 15.72 1.06 -20.22
CA ILE A 120 14.62 1.66 -20.97
C ILE A 120 14.63 1.22 -22.43
N GLN A 121 15.79 1.22 -23.10
CA GLN A 121 15.87 0.74 -24.49
C GLN A 121 15.57 -0.76 -24.60
N GLY A 122 16.01 -1.57 -23.63
CA GLY A 122 15.66 -2.99 -23.57
C GLY A 122 14.15 -3.20 -23.40
N LEU A 123 13.50 -2.42 -22.53
CA LEU A 123 12.06 -2.49 -22.33
C LEU A 123 11.29 -2.07 -23.59
N ILE A 124 11.70 -0.99 -24.25
CA ILE A 124 11.16 -0.56 -25.57
C ILE A 124 11.27 -1.70 -26.59
N GLY A 125 12.40 -2.40 -26.62
CA GLY A 125 12.58 -3.59 -27.44
C GLY A 125 11.55 -4.69 -27.11
N ALA A 126 11.34 -4.94 -25.82
CA ALA A 126 10.42 -5.97 -25.33
C ALA A 126 8.93 -5.63 -25.55
N LEU A 127 8.55 -4.35 -25.68
CA LEU A 127 7.16 -3.92 -25.96
C LEU A 127 6.58 -4.52 -27.26
N ASN A 128 7.45 -4.99 -28.17
CA ASN A 128 7.04 -5.62 -29.42
C ASN A 128 7.04 -7.16 -29.38
N SER A 129 7.46 -7.77 -28.27
CA SER A 129 7.76 -9.21 -28.17
C SER A 129 6.97 -9.96 -27.09
N GLY A 130 5.79 -9.45 -26.71
CA GLY A 130 4.86 -10.16 -25.81
C GLY A 130 4.74 -9.59 -24.40
N VAL A 131 5.08 -8.33 -24.20
CA VAL A 131 4.79 -7.58 -22.97
C VAL A 131 3.35 -7.04 -23.00
N ASP A 132 2.59 -7.27 -21.93
CA ASP A 132 1.21 -6.82 -21.76
C ASP A 132 1.11 -5.58 -20.84
N LEU A 133 2.11 -5.35 -20.00
CA LEU A 133 2.23 -4.19 -19.09
C LEU A 133 3.70 -3.80 -18.95
N ALA A 134 4.02 -2.53 -19.16
CA ALA A 134 5.36 -2.00 -18.92
C ALA A 134 5.43 -1.29 -17.57
N ILE A 135 6.48 -1.53 -16.78
CA ILE A 135 6.66 -0.91 -15.46
C ILE A 135 7.95 -0.09 -15.48
N CYS A 136 7.82 1.24 -15.43
CA CYS A 136 8.93 2.19 -15.49
C CYS A 136 9.63 2.36 -14.13
N GLY A 137 10.30 1.32 -13.66
CA GLY A 137 10.93 1.31 -12.35
C GLY A 137 10.05 0.76 -11.23
N SER A 138 10.71 0.24 -10.21
CA SER A 138 10.12 -0.22 -8.95
C SER A 138 10.83 0.50 -7.82
N GLU A 139 10.12 1.13 -6.90
CA GLU A 139 10.66 1.76 -5.68
C GLU A 139 11.77 2.80 -5.92
N VAL A 140 11.78 3.42 -7.10
CA VAL A 140 12.79 4.42 -7.50
C VAL A 140 12.77 5.63 -6.55
N LEU A 141 11.58 6.09 -6.13
CA LEU A 141 11.44 7.25 -5.26
C LEU A 141 11.75 6.87 -3.82
N LEU A 142 11.32 5.70 -3.36
CA LEU A 142 11.70 5.16 -2.05
C LEU A 142 13.22 5.05 -1.90
N ARG A 143 13.90 4.50 -2.92
CA ARG A 143 15.37 4.38 -2.93
C ARG A 143 16.08 5.71 -3.16
N LYS A 144 15.35 6.73 -3.62
CA LYS A 144 15.87 8.07 -3.97
C LYS A 144 16.92 8.00 -5.08
N ASP A 145 16.77 7.04 -5.97
CA ASP A 145 17.66 6.83 -7.10
C ASP A 145 17.50 7.96 -8.13
N LEU A 146 16.26 8.39 -8.36
CA LEU A 146 15.91 9.49 -9.27
C LEU A 146 15.02 10.52 -8.58
N SER A 147 15.03 11.75 -9.12
CA SER A 147 14.03 12.75 -8.75
C SER A 147 12.68 12.44 -9.39
N GLU A 148 11.59 13.02 -8.86
CA GLU A 148 10.25 12.91 -9.45
C GLU A 148 10.25 13.32 -10.94
N THR A 149 10.95 14.41 -11.26
CA THR A 149 11.05 14.92 -12.64
C THR A 149 11.76 13.94 -13.57
N ASP A 150 12.90 13.39 -13.15
CA ASP A 150 13.68 12.47 -13.98
C ASP A 150 12.91 11.16 -14.23
N LEU A 151 12.19 10.66 -13.22
CA LEU A 151 11.31 9.51 -13.38
C LEU A 151 10.16 9.78 -14.37
N ILE A 152 9.53 10.95 -14.28
CA ILE A 152 8.46 11.35 -15.22
C ILE A 152 8.99 11.41 -16.65
N ASP A 153 10.20 11.92 -16.86
CA ASP A 153 10.80 11.97 -18.19
C ASP A 153 10.99 10.55 -18.76
N TRP A 154 11.40 9.58 -17.95
CA TRP A 154 11.48 8.18 -18.36
C TRP A 154 10.14 7.55 -18.68
N ILE A 155 9.12 7.81 -17.86
CA ILE A 155 7.74 7.36 -18.12
C ILE A 155 7.27 7.89 -19.48
N ARG A 156 7.52 9.17 -19.78
CA ARG A 156 7.14 9.79 -21.06
C ARG A 156 7.89 9.19 -22.24
N VAL A 157 9.16 8.81 -22.07
CA VAL A 157 9.91 8.08 -23.11
C VAL A 157 9.23 6.75 -23.45
N LEU A 158 8.81 5.96 -22.44
CA LEU A 158 8.10 4.69 -22.68
C LEU A 158 6.70 4.89 -23.26
N ARG A 159 6.03 6.00 -22.94
CA ARG A 159 4.68 6.31 -23.46
C ARG A 159 4.68 6.95 -24.85
N ASP A 160 5.82 7.44 -25.32
CA ASP A 160 5.91 8.04 -26.65
C ASP A 160 5.44 7.02 -27.71
N PRO A 161 4.47 7.37 -28.57
CA PRO A 161 3.97 6.47 -29.62
C PRO A 161 5.06 5.94 -30.57
N SER A 162 6.20 6.61 -30.71
CA SER A 162 7.33 6.09 -31.49
C SER A 162 8.03 4.90 -30.81
N ASN A 163 8.01 4.86 -29.49
CA ASN A 163 8.63 3.81 -28.68
C ASN A 163 7.63 2.73 -28.30
N ASN A 164 6.35 3.08 -28.12
CA ASN A 164 5.27 2.17 -27.77
C ASN A 164 4.12 2.25 -28.79
N PRO A 165 4.33 1.79 -30.03
CA PRO A 165 3.35 1.88 -31.10
C PRO A 165 2.10 1.01 -30.87
N ASN A 166 2.21 -0.02 -30.01
CA ASN A 166 1.11 -0.94 -29.70
C ASN A 166 0.24 -0.45 -28.55
N GLY A 167 0.58 0.67 -27.90
CA GLY A 167 -0.19 1.25 -26.80
C GLY A 167 -0.24 0.34 -25.57
N ILE A 168 0.86 -0.37 -25.28
CA ILE A 168 1.00 -1.17 -24.06
C ILE A 168 0.88 -0.22 -22.85
N PRO A 169 0.02 -0.50 -21.85
CA PRO A 169 -0.09 0.36 -20.67
C PRO A 169 1.27 0.53 -19.97
N VAL A 170 1.58 1.75 -19.57
CA VAL A 170 2.79 2.06 -18.79
C VAL A 170 2.39 2.34 -17.35
N ALA A 171 3.03 1.64 -16.41
CA ALA A 171 2.85 1.77 -14.99
C ALA A 171 4.13 2.23 -14.29
N TYR A 172 3.96 2.66 -13.05
CA TYR A 172 5.03 2.81 -12.08
C TYR A 172 4.65 2.05 -10.81
N ALA A 173 5.63 1.46 -10.13
CA ALA A 173 5.43 0.72 -8.88
C ALA A 173 6.27 1.30 -7.75
N ASP A 174 5.65 1.64 -6.62
CA ASP A 174 6.34 2.06 -5.40
C ASP A 174 5.46 1.77 -4.16
N ILE A 175 5.98 2.01 -2.96
CA ILE A 175 5.21 1.96 -1.73
C ILE A 175 4.15 3.07 -1.71
N TYR A 176 3.03 2.79 -1.04
CA TYR A 176 1.88 3.70 -1.02
C TYR A 176 2.22 5.11 -0.51
N GLN A 177 3.16 5.24 0.43
CA GLN A 177 3.60 6.53 0.99
C GLN A 177 4.25 7.44 -0.06
N GLU A 178 5.11 6.86 -0.91
CA GLU A 178 5.77 7.61 -1.99
C GLU A 178 4.76 8.02 -3.05
N LEU A 179 3.83 7.13 -3.41
CA LEU A 179 2.77 7.44 -4.36
C LEU A 179 1.80 8.52 -3.87
N PHE A 180 1.46 8.54 -2.57
CA PHE A 180 0.69 9.65 -1.98
C PHE A 180 1.42 10.99 -2.07
N SER A 181 2.75 10.97 -1.92
CA SER A 181 3.60 12.17 -1.89
C SER A 181 3.94 12.69 -3.28
N HIS A 182 3.81 11.86 -4.32
CA HIS A 182 4.19 12.18 -5.70
C HIS A 182 3.02 12.00 -6.69
N PRO A 183 1.92 12.77 -6.54
CA PRO A 183 0.76 12.68 -7.42
C PRO A 183 1.05 13.03 -8.89
N ASN A 184 2.13 13.77 -9.19
CA ASN A 184 2.47 14.10 -10.57
C ASN A 184 2.98 12.86 -11.34
N VAL A 185 3.60 11.89 -10.67
CA VAL A 185 3.95 10.60 -11.28
C VAL A 185 2.68 9.84 -11.67
N ILE A 186 1.67 9.89 -10.80
CA ILE A 186 0.38 9.24 -11.05
C ILE A 186 -0.31 9.86 -12.27
N ASP A 187 -0.21 11.17 -12.48
CA ASP A 187 -0.75 11.85 -13.67
C ASP A 187 -0.17 11.27 -14.98
N GLU A 188 1.07 10.79 -14.96
CA GLU A 188 1.82 10.39 -16.15
C GLU A 188 1.71 8.91 -16.50
N VAL A 189 1.21 8.06 -15.59
CA VAL A 189 1.05 6.61 -15.81
C VAL A 189 -0.38 6.21 -16.16
N ASP A 190 -0.51 5.12 -16.90
CA ASP A 190 -1.80 4.53 -17.25
C ASP A 190 -2.34 3.69 -16.07
N TRP A 191 -1.47 2.89 -15.44
CA TRP A 191 -1.80 2.02 -14.30
C TRP A 191 -0.85 2.30 -13.11
N ILE A 192 -1.30 2.02 -11.89
CA ILE A 192 -0.53 2.28 -10.67
C ILE A 192 -0.28 0.95 -9.94
N GLY A 193 1.01 0.59 -9.79
CA GLY A 193 1.44 -0.52 -8.95
C GLY A 193 1.71 -0.01 -7.54
N VAL A 194 1.07 -0.59 -6.53
CA VAL A 194 1.37 -0.30 -5.13
C VAL A 194 2.05 -1.48 -4.46
N ASN A 195 3.15 -1.25 -3.77
CA ASN A 195 3.86 -2.23 -2.96
C ASN A 195 3.39 -2.12 -1.50
N ILE A 196 2.93 -3.24 -0.91
CA ILE A 196 2.48 -3.27 0.49
C ILE A 196 3.07 -4.50 1.19
N TYR A 197 3.94 -4.24 2.15
CA TYR A 197 4.63 -5.25 2.95
C TYR A 197 4.40 -5.05 4.45
N PRO A 198 3.33 -5.64 5.02
CA PRO A 198 3.09 -5.57 6.45
C PRO A 198 4.27 -6.11 7.29
N PHE A 199 5.05 -7.04 6.72
CA PHE A 199 6.28 -7.55 7.34
C PHE A 199 7.25 -6.41 7.70
N TRP A 200 7.55 -5.52 6.73
CA TRP A 200 8.47 -4.39 6.93
C TRP A 200 7.90 -3.30 7.84
N GLU A 201 6.57 -3.21 7.96
CA GLU A 201 5.88 -2.35 8.93
C GLU A 201 5.90 -2.93 10.37
N GLY A 202 6.49 -4.11 10.59
CA GLY A 202 6.55 -4.76 11.90
C GLY A 202 5.22 -5.32 12.40
N VAL A 203 4.26 -5.53 11.49
CA VAL A 203 2.91 -5.99 11.78
C VAL A 203 2.91 -7.50 12.02
N PRO A 204 2.34 -8.01 13.14
CA PRO A 204 2.25 -9.45 13.36
C PRO A 204 1.39 -10.14 12.30
N ILE A 205 1.65 -11.42 12.06
CA ILE A 205 0.98 -12.20 11.02
C ILE A 205 -0.54 -12.21 11.16
N GLU A 206 -1.07 -12.13 12.39
CA GLU A 206 -2.51 -12.08 12.66
C GLU A 206 -3.21 -10.85 12.08
N GLU A 207 -2.48 -9.75 11.92
CA GLU A 207 -3.02 -8.45 11.49
C GLU A 207 -2.55 -8.07 10.08
N ALA A 208 -1.61 -8.83 9.51
CA ALA A 208 -0.91 -8.49 8.29
C ALA A 208 -1.87 -8.21 7.11
N VAL A 209 -2.86 -9.08 6.88
CA VAL A 209 -3.81 -8.91 5.77
C VAL A 209 -4.85 -7.82 6.06
N ARG A 210 -5.16 -7.55 7.33
CA ARG A 210 -5.99 -6.39 7.70
C ARG A 210 -5.29 -5.08 7.39
N VAL A 211 -4.01 -4.96 7.75
CA VAL A 211 -3.17 -3.80 7.38
C VAL A 211 -3.08 -3.70 5.86
N GLN A 212 -2.77 -4.80 5.16
CA GLN A 212 -2.73 -4.81 3.70
C GLN A 212 -4.03 -4.29 3.07
N HIS A 213 -5.18 -4.80 3.52
CA HIS A 213 -6.49 -4.36 3.05
C HIS A 213 -6.71 -2.87 3.28
N HIS A 214 -6.42 -2.39 4.49
CA HIS A 214 -6.62 -1.01 4.87
C HIS A 214 -5.74 -0.06 4.04
N ARG A 215 -4.43 -0.35 3.92
CA ARG A 215 -3.51 0.46 3.09
C ARG A 215 -3.94 0.48 1.63
N PHE A 216 -4.23 -0.68 1.06
CA PHE A 216 -4.64 -0.79 -0.34
C PHE A 216 -5.94 -0.05 -0.62
N THR A 217 -6.95 -0.22 0.25
CA THR A 217 -8.27 0.41 0.07
C THR A 217 -8.17 1.92 0.22
N ALA A 218 -7.46 2.41 1.25
CA ALA A 218 -7.24 3.84 1.43
C ALA A 218 -6.53 4.48 0.23
N PHE A 219 -5.50 3.81 -0.30
CA PHE A 219 -4.79 4.28 -1.49
C PHE A 219 -5.68 4.26 -2.74
N ARG A 220 -6.39 3.15 -2.99
CA ARG A 220 -7.30 3.02 -4.12
C ARG A 220 -8.42 4.06 -4.08
N ASP A 221 -9.02 4.31 -2.91
CA ASP A 221 -10.10 5.27 -2.77
C ASP A 221 -9.60 6.71 -2.97
N TRP A 222 -8.38 7.02 -2.53
CA TRP A 222 -7.74 8.31 -2.82
C TRP A 222 -7.46 8.48 -4.33
N VAL A 223 -6.98 7.43 -4.99
CA VAL A 223 -6.81 7.44 -6.45
C VAL A 223 -8.15 7.64 -7.14
N GLU A 224 -9.20 6.91 -6.77
CA GLU A 224 -10.53 7.04 -7.40
C GLU A 224 -11.12 8.46 -7.25
N GLN A 225 -10.88 9.12 -6.11
CA GLN A 225 -11.34 10.50 -5.89
C GLN A 225 -10.66 11.52 -6.82
N ARG A 226 -9.42 11.27 -7.23
CA ARG A 226 -8.60 12.23 -7.99
C ARG A 226 -8.40 11.85 -9.47
N TRP A 227 -8.36 10.56 -9.77
CA TRP A 227 -8.29 9.94 -11.09
C TRP A 227 -9.35 8.83 -11.24
N PRO A 228 -10.64 9.19 -11.35
CA PRO A 228 -11.72 8.21 -11.41
C PRO A 228 -11.49 7.14 -12.49
N GLY A 229 -11.56 5.87 -12.10
CA GLY A 229 -11.37 4.72 -12.97
C GLY A 229 -9.92 4.39 -13.34
N LYS A 230 -8.92 5.09 -12.81
CA LYS A 230 -7.51 4.75 -13.05
C LYS A 230 -7.15 3.41 -12.36
N PRO A 231 -6.65 2.40 -13.09
CA PRO A 231 -6.38 1.09 -12.50
C PRO A 231 -5.27 1.12 -11.44
N VAL A 232 -5.56 0.48 -10.29
CA VAL A 232 -4.60 0.24 -9.20
C VAL A 232 -4.47 -1.27 -8.99
N PHE A 233 -3.24 -1.78 -8.96
CA PHE A 233 -2.95 -3.18 -8.67
C PHE A 233 -1.91 -3.31 -7.55
N LEU A 234 -1.98 -4.41 -6.80
CA LEU A 234 -1.00 -4.71 -5.76
C LEU A 234 0.21 -5.35 -6.44
N SER A 235 1.23 -4.55 -6.78
CA SER A 235 2.42 -4.99 -7.51
C SER A 235 3.29 -5.92 -6.67
N GLU A 236 3.30 -5.73 -5.36
CA GLU A 236 4.05 -6.58 -4.45
C GLU A 236 3.37 -6.71 -3.10
N ALA A 237 3.25 -7.95 -2.64
CA ALA A 237 3.09 -8.31 -1.25
C ALA A 237 3.62 -9.72 -1.02
N GLY A 238 4.23 -9.93 0.14
CA GLY A 238 4.82 -11.21 0.52
C GLY A 238 5.10 -11.30 2.01
N TRP A 239 5.61 -12.45 2.44
CA TRP A 239 6.09 -12.67 3.80
C TRP A 239 7.24 -13.69 3.80
N PRO A 240 8.41 -13.36 4.37
CA PRO A 240 9.57 -14.24 4.32
C PRO A 240 9.39 -15.46 5.23
N SER A 241 9.85 -16.62 4.77
CA SER A 241 9.72 -17.87 5.53
C SER A 241 10.84 -18.10 6.54
N ASP A 242 11.91 -17.32 6.50
CA ASP A 242 13.07 -17.42 7.39
C ASP A 242 13.81 -16.06 7.44
N GLY A 243 14.88 -15.98 8.22
CA GLY A 243 15.72 -14.78 8.38
C GLY A 243 15.64 -14.13 9.76
N LEU A 244 15.50 -14.92 10.84
CA LEU A 244 15.42 -14.36 12.20
C LEU A 244 16.63 -13.47 12.58
N PRO A 245 16.43 -12.43 13.43
CA PRO A 245 15.18 -12.02 14.08
C PRO A 245 14.20 -11.36 13.09
N GLY A 246 12.92 -11.29 13.48
CA GLY A 246 11.90 -10.56 12.71
C GLY A 246 12.06 -9.04 12.76
N VAL A 247 11.17 -8.34 12.07
CA VAL A 247 11.02 -6.88 12.13
C VAL A 247 9.85 -6.56 13.05
N GLY A 248 10.06 -5.86 14.16
CA GLY A 248 9.00 -5.62 15.15
C GLY A 248 8.35 -6.94 15.61
N ASP A 249 7.03 -7.05 15.43
CA ASP A 249 6.26 -8.27 15.73
C ASP A 249 6.14 -9.23 14.52
N SER A 250 6.70 -8.88 13.36
CA SER A 250 6.70 -9.69 12.14
C SER A 250 7.72 -10.83 12.23
N ILE A 251 7.26 -12.05 12.51
CA ILE A 251 8.15 -13.21 12.63
C ILE A 251 8.23 -13.98 11.29
N PRO A 252 9.43 -14.14 10.69
CA PRO A 252 9.62 -14.89 9.45
C PRO A 252 9.66 -16.39 9.74
N THR A 253 8.60 -17.12 9.39
CA THR A 253 8.54 -18.58 9.53
C THR A 253 7.80 -19.20 8.34
N PRO A 254 8.02 -20.48 8.01
CA PRO A 254 7.28 -21.13 6.93
C PRO A 254 5.77 -21.13 7.19
N ALA A 255 5.35 -21.24 8.46
CA ALA A 255 3.95 -21.19 8.85
C ALA A 255 3.34 -19.80 8.59
N ASN A 256 4.06 -18.72 8.93
CA ASN A 256 3.59 -17.36 8.71
C ASN A 256 3.57 -16.98 7.23
N ALA A 257 4.59 -17.39 6.46
CA ALA A 257 4.61 -17.20 5.01
C ALA A 257 3.43 -17.89 4.32
N ALA A 258 3.16 -19.16 4.67
CA ALA A 258 2.01 -19.89 4.13
C ALA A 258 0.65 -19.31 4.58
N ARG A 259 0.56 -18.79 5.82
CA ARG A 259 -0.63 -18.10 6.32
C ARG A 259 -0.88 -16.81 5.56
N PHE A 260 0.15 -15.96 5.41
CA PHE A 260 0.05 -14.70 4.68
C PHE A 260 -0.38 -14.94 3.24
N LEU A 261 0.23 -15.89 2.54
CA LEU A 261 -0.17 -16.25 1.18
C LEU A 261 -1.65 -16.64 1.11
N ALA A 262 -2.10 -17.54 2.00
CA ALA A 262 -3.47 -18.03 1.99
C ALA A 262 -4.50 -16.94 2.27
N GLU A 263 -4.24 -16.10 3.28
CA GLU A 263 -5.13 -15.00 3.66
C GLU A 263 -5.12 -13.89 2.61
N SER A 264 -3.95 -13.46 2.14
CA SER A 264 -3.79 -12.38 1.16
C SER A 264 -4.39 -12.76 -0.20
N GLN A 265 -4.25 -14.01 -0.65
CA GLN A 265 -4.91 -14.49 -1.87
C GLN A 265 -6.42 -14.68 -1.70
N SER A 266 -6.91 -14.96 -0.49
CA SER A 266 -8.35 -14.99 -0.21
C SER A 266 -8.93 -13.57 -0.22
N TRP A 267 -8.20 -12.62 0.35
CA TRP A 267 -8.50 -11.19 0.31
C TRP A 267 -8.56 -10.68 -1.13
N ALA A 268 -7.52 -10.91 -1.93
CA ALA A 268 -7.45 -10.41 -3.31
C ALA A 268 -8.62 -10.94 -4.17
N ARG A 269 -8.96 -12.22 -4.02
CA ARG A 269 -10.15 -12.84 -4.65
C ARG A 269 -11.45 -12.18 -4.21
N ASN A 270 -11.61 -11.93 -2.92
CA ASN A 270 -12.84 -11.34 -2.37
C ASN A 270 -13.00 -9.87 -2.78
N GLN A 271 -11.90 -9.12 -2.82
CA GLN A 271 -11.87 -7.70 -3.14
C GLN A 271 -11.70 -7.40 -4.63
N ALA A 272 -11.62 -8.45 -5.48
CA ALA A 272 -11.35 -8.37 -6.91
C ALA A 272 -10.09 -7.53 -7.24
N VAL A 273 -9.01 -7.76 -6.49
CA VAL A 273 -7.73 -7.06 -6.65
C VAL A 273 -6.76 -7.91 -7.48
N SER A 274 -6.24 -7.31 -8.55
CA SER A 274 -5.08 -7.82 -9.27
C SER A 274 -3.85 -7.75 -8.36
N MET A 275 -3.36 -8.91 -7.94
CA MET A 275 -2.25 -9.02 -6.99
C MET A 275 -1.11 -9.85 -7.56
N PHE A 276 0.10 -9.29 -7.49
CA PHE A 276 1.35 -9.97 -7.76
C PHE A 276 2.01 -10.40 -6.45
N THR A 277 2.14 -11.70 -6.27
CA THR A 277 2.76 -12.28 -5.06
C THR A 277 4.28 -12.18 -5.17
N PHE A 278 4.92 -11.59 -4.16
CA PHE A 278 6.38 -11.58 -4.04
C PHE A 278 6.85 -12.73 -3.14
N SER A 279 7.62 -13.70 -3.66
CA SER A 279 8.08 -13.90 -5.05
C SER A 279 7.95 -15.37 -5.48
N SER A 280 8.24 -15.68 -6.75
CA SER A 280 8.15 -17.05 -7.28
C SER A 280 9.15 -18.01 -6.62
N HIS A 281 10.41 -17.59 -6.42
CA HIS A 281 11.49 -18.36 -5.81
C HIS A 281 12.25 -17.57 -4.75
N ASP A 282 12.83 -18.30 -3.79
CA ASP A 282 13.88 -17.80 -2.92
C ASP A 282 15.10 -17.42 -3.76
N GLU A 283 15.83 -16.40 -3.33
CA GLU A 283 16.96 -15.81 -4.06
C GLU A 283 18.10 -15.47 -3.10
N ASP A 284 19.05 -16.40 -2.94
CA ASP A 284 20.14 -16.31 -1.96
C ASP A 284 20.95 -15.01 -2.02
N TRP A 285 21.14 -14.45 -3.22
CA TRP A 285 21.94 -13.25 -3.47
C TRP A 285 21.41 -12.02 -2.71
N LYS A 286 20.10 -11.96 -2.46
CA LYS A 286 19.47 -10.84 -1.73
C LYS A 286 19.95 -10.71 -0.30
N THR A 287 20.48 -11.77 0.31
CA THR A 287 21.00 -11.72 1.69
C THR A 287 22.06 -10.62 1.87
N ALA A 288 22.89 -10.40 0.86
CA ALA A 288 23.97 -9.41 0.90
C ALA A 288 23.47 -7.95 0.91
N TYR A 289 22.23 -7.71 0.47
CA TYR A 289 21.69 -6.38 0.20
C TYR A 289 20.47 -6.05 1.07
N GLU A 290 19.63 -7.04 1.36
CA GLU A 290 18.36 -6.92 2.09
C GLU A 290 18.44 -7.56 3.50
N GLY A 291 19.60 -8.10 3.88
CA GLY A 291 19.81 -8.76 5.17
C GLY A 291 19.20 -10.16 5.23
N PRO A 292 19.01 -10.73 6.43
CA PRO A 292 18.70 -12.14 6.60
C PRO A 292 17.35 -12.57 6.02
N HIS A 293 16.42 -11.63 5.78
CA HIS A 293 15.10 -11.92 5.22
C HIS A 293 15.12 -12.06 3.69
N GLY A 294 16.03 -11.35 3.01
CA GLY A 294 16.02 -11.16 1.56
C GLY A 294 15.99 -12.44 0.74
N ALA A 295 16.62 -13.51 1.23
CA ALA A 295 16.67 -14.79 0.52
C ALA A 295 15.41 -15.64 0.63
N HIS A 296 14.39 -15.24 1.41
CA HIS A 296 13.37 -16.19 1.88
C HIS A 296 11.92 -15.83 1.50
N TRP A 297 11.72 -15.00 0.49
CA TRP A 297 10.39 -14.52 0.03
C TRP A 297 9.66 -15.47 -0.93
N GLY A 298 10.35 -16.46 -1.48
CA GLY A 298 9.83 -17.34 -2.51
C GLY A 298 8.66 -18.21 -2.06
N LEU A 299 7.77 -18.50 -3.00
CA LEU A 299 6.82 -19.61 -2.88
C LEU A 299 7.54 -20.95 -3.06
N HIS A 300 8.49 -21.00 -3.96
CA HIS A 300 9.44 -22.10 -4.12
C HIS A 300 10.74 -21.78 -3.40
N ASP A 301 11.44 -22.80 -2.93
CA ASP A 301 12.81 -22.65 -2.46
C ASP A 301 13.76 -22.39 -3.63
N ASN A 302 15.04 -22.15 -3.32
CA ASN A 302 16.07 -21.91 -4.33
C ASN A 302 16.26 -23.09 -5.31
N PHE A 303 15.71 -24.27 -5.03
CA PHE A 303 15.83 -25.47 -5.86
C PHE A 303 14.54 -25.79 -6.63
N GLY A 304 13.56 -24.88 -6.64
CA GLY A 304 12.29 -25.06 -7.36
C GLY A 304 11.24 -25.88 -6.60
N ASN A 305 11.52 -26.31 -5.36
CA ASN A 305 10.52 -27.04 -4.60
C ASN A 305 9.54 -26.07 -3.94
N LEU A 306 8.24 -26.31 -4.13
CA LEU A 306 7.22 -25.51 -3.48
C LEU A 306 7.31 -25.66 -1.94
N LYS A 307 7.42 -24.53 -1.24
CA LYS A 307 7.64 -24.51 0.21
C LYS A 307 6.44 -25.02 1.00
N PRO A 308 6.66 -25.56 2.22
CA PRO A 308 5.59 -26.15 3.03
C PRO A 308 4.41 -25.21 3.22
N GLY A 309 3.20 -25.70 2.93
CA GLY A 309 1.95 -24.95 3.10
C GLY A 309 1.47 -24.17 1.87
N MET A 310 2.37 -23.76 0.97
CA MET A 310 2.01 -22.94 -0.21
C MET A 310 1.05 -23.67 -1.16
N ALA A 311 1.19 -25.00 -1.27
CA ALA A 311 0.34 -25.87 -2.11
C ALA A 311 -1.17 -25.75 -1.85
N LYS A 312 -1.58 -25.28 -0.66
CA LYS A 312 -2.99 -25.14 -0.31
C LYS A 312 -3.71 -24.16 -1.24
N VAL A 313 -3.08 -23.04 -1.56
CA VAL A 313 -3.69 -21.99 -2.39
C VAL A 313 -3.99 -22.50 -3.80
N PHE A 314 -3.03 -23.20 -4.43
CA PHE A 314 -3.22 -23.79 -5.76
C PHE A 314 -4.28 -24.90 -5.82
N ARG A 315 -4.62 -25.49 -4.67
CA ARG A 315 -5.73 -26.45 -4.52
C ARG A 315 -7.08 -25.76 -4.28
N GLY A 316 -7.14 -24.44 -4.44
CA GLY A 316 -8.35 -23.64 -4.25
C GLY A 316 -8.67 -23.30 -2.80
N PHE A 317 -7.77 -23.55 -1.84
CA PHE A 317 -8.02 -23.20 -0.44
C PHE A 317 -8.25 -21.68 -0.28
N THR A 318 -9.22 -21.34 0.57
CA THR A 318 -9.51 -19.97 1.01
C THR A 318 -9.60 -19.91 2.53
N THR A 319 -9.34 -18.74 3.08
CA THR A 319 -9.55 -18.42 4.49
C THR A 319 -10.86 -17.63 4.68
N PRO A 320 -11.44 -17.62 5.89
CA PRO A 320 -12.43 -16.63 6.27
C PRO A 320 -11.89 -15.21 6.13
N ASP A 321 -12.79 -14.23 6.12
CA ASP A 321 -12.44 -12.81 6.15
C ASP A 321 -11.71 -12.48 7.47
N THR A 322 -10.42 -12.14 7.37
CA THR A 322 -9.56 -11.67 8.46
C THR A 322 -9.25 -10.17 8.35
N TRP A 323 -9.77 -9.48 7.34
CA TRP A 323 -9.37 -8.12 6.97
C TRP A 323 -10.45 -7.07 7.21
N SER A 324 -11.72 -7.46 7.26
CA SER A 324 -12.82 -6.52 7.51
C SER A 324 -13.12 -6.35 9.00
N ILE A 325 -12.65 -7.28 9.84
CA ILE A 325 -12.92 -7.32 11.28
C ILE A 325 -12.04 -6.27 11.98
N PRO A 326 -12.64 -5.27 12.66
CA PRO A 326 -11.85 -4.26 13.37
C PRO A 326 -11.12 -4.85 14.57
N TYR A 327 -9.86 -4.46 14.75
CA TYR A 327 -9.13 -4.72 16.00
C TYR A 327 -9.45 -3.59 16.98
N LEU A 328 -10.15 -3.90 18.07
CA LEU A 328 -10.53 -2.91 19.08
C LEU A 328 -9.67 -3.11 20.34
N PRO A 329 -8.67 -2.25 20.63
CA PRO A 329 -7.95 -2.31 21.90
C PRO A 329 -8.92 -2.22 23.07
N GLY A 330 -8.82 -3.14 24.04
CA GLY A 330 -9.79 -3.23 25.13
C GLY A 330 -11.14 -3.86 24.78
N GLY A 331 -11.33 -4.37 23.56
CA GLY A 331 -12.55 -5.05 23.11
C GLY A 331 -13.68 -4.10 22.73
N SER A 332 -14.88 -4.64 22.51
CA SER A 332 -16.08 -3.85 22.20
C SER A 332 -16.45 -2.90 23.35
N GLY A 333 -16.77 -1.66 23.03
CA GLY A 333 -17.20 -0.65 23.99
C GLY A 333 -17.48 0.68 23.32
N THR A 334 -17.65 1.74 24.11
CA THR A 334 -17.67 3.11 23.60
C THR A 334 -16.23 3.55 23.33
N PRO A 335 -15.91 4.08 22.13
CA PRO A 335 -14.60 4.66 21.83
C PRO A 335 -14.11 5.59 22.93
N THR A 336 -12.86 5.44 23.34
CA THR A 336 -12.23 6.33 24.31
C THR A 336 -10.82 6.68 23.89
N LEU A 337 -10.46 7.95 24.11
CA LEU A 337 -9.11 8.46 23.99
C LEU A 337 -8.60 8.79 25.40
N ILE A 338 -7.43 8.28 25.77
CA ILE A 338 -6.88 8.38 27.12
C ILE A 338 -5.48 8.97 27.03
N TYR A 339 -5.13 9.93 27.89
CA TYR A 339 -3.73 10.32 28.08
C TYR A 339 -3.07 9.38 29.08
N THR A 340 -1.93 8.79 28.70
CA THR A 340 -1.07 7.99 29.58
C THR A 340 0.11 8.81 30.10
N SER A 341 0.48 9.89 29.40
CA SER A 341 1.48 10.88 29.86
C SER A 341 1.16 12.26 29.30
N VAL A 342 1.14 13.28 30.18
CA VAL A 342 0.93 14.69 29.83
C VAL A 342 2.17 15.49 30.26
N PRO A 343 2.90 16.13 29.32
CA PRO A 343 4.10 16.90 29.66
C PRO A 343 3.78 18.11 30.55
N PRO A 344 4.51 18.34 31.67
CA PRO A 344 4.29 19.49 32.53
C PRO A 344 4.67 20.79 31.83
N ILE A 345 4.09 21.92 32.27
CA ILE A 345 4.38 23.25 31.71
C ILE A 345 5.90 23.49 31.67
N GLY A 346 6.41 24.00 30.54
CA GLY A 346 7.84 24.20 30.32
C GLY A 346 8.60 23.01 29.72
N SER A 347 7.96 21.84 29.54
CA SER A 347 8.62 20.62 29.03
C SER A 347 8.34 20.34 27.55
N TYR A 348 9.35 19.90 26.80
CA TYR A 348 9.22 19.32 25.45
C TYR A 348 8.94 17.81 25.46
N GLY A 349 8.53 17.24 26.60
CA GLY A 349 8.15 15.83 26.66
C GLY A 349 7.07 15.46 25.64
N LEU A 350 7.02 14.19 25.24
CA LEU A 350 5.99 13.69 24.35
C LEU A 350 4.64 13.62 25.08
N LEU A 351 3.58 14.01 24.38
CA LEU A 351 2.22 13.69 24.75
C LEU A 351 1.96 12.24 24.37
N GLN A 352 1.46 11.43 25.31
CA GLN A 352 1.22 10.01 25.08
C GLN A 352 -0.18 9.62 25.51
N GLY A 353 -0.73 8.63 24.83
CA GLY A 353 -2.05 8.12 25.15
C GLY A 353 -2.36 6.74 24.59
N GLU A 354 -3.60 6.33 24.83
CA GLU A 354 -4.20 5.09 24.35
C GLU A 354 -5.56 5.38 23.70
N ILE A 355 -5.84 4.72 22.58
CA ILE A 355 -7.18 4.50 22.04
C ILE A 355 -7.69 3.18 22.63
N ARG A 356 -8.95 3.17 23.10
CA ARG A 356 -9.66 1.93 23.40
C ARG A 356 -11.04 1.92 22.75
N HIS A 357 -11.54 0.71 22.50
CA HIS A 357 -12.86 0.43 21.94
C HIS A 357 -13.13 1.03 20.56
N ALA A 358 -12.07 1.47 19.86
CA ALA A 358 -12.10 1.97 18.50
C ALA A 358 -10.89 1.40 17.75
N ASP A 359 -11.05 1.15 16.45
CA ASP A 359 -9.99 0.56 15.64
C ASP A 359 -8.90 1.58 15.33
N PRO A 360 -7.65 1.41 15.81
CA PRO A 360 -6.56 2.35 15.55
C PRO A 360 -6.29 2.58 14.07
N LEU A 361 -6.58 1.61 13.19
CA LEU A 361 -6.38 1.78 11.74
C LEU A 361 -7.47 2.64 11.09
N ARG A 362 -8.67 2.72 11.68
CA ARG A 362 -9.79 3.49 11.09
C ARG A 362 -9.91 4.88 11.68
N HIS A 363 -9.03 5.24 12.61
CA HIS A 363 -9.13 6.50 13.31
C HIS A 363 -7.79 7.25 13.29
N GLN A 364 -7.91 8.55 13.47
CA GLN A 364 -6.80 9.47 13.47
C GLN A 364 -6.92 10.44 14.64
N ILE A 365 -5.79 10.83 15.21
CA ILE A 365 -5.74 11.70 16.39
C ILE A 365 -5.33 13.10 15.94
N VAL A 366 -6.12 14.09 16.33
CA VAL A 366 -5.83 15.51 16.09
C VAL A 366 -5.71 16.20 17.44
N THR A 367 -4.64 16.96 17.64
CA THR A 367 -4.36 17.59 18.93
C THR A 367 -4.28 19.11 18.79
N TYR A 368 -4.90 19.79 19.74
CA TYR A 368 -4.86 21.24 19.90
C TYR A 368 -4.36 21.60 21.29
N ILE A 369 -3.69 22.74 21.38
CA ILE A 369 -3.28 23.31 22.66
C ILE A 369 -3.79 24.73 22.80
N HIS A 370 -4.09 25.14 24.03
CA HIS A 370 -4.43 26.51 24.36
C HIS A 370 -3.23 27.18 25.03
N VAL A 371 -2.80 28.32 24.50
CA VAL A 371 -1.75 29.15 25.09
C VAL A 371 -2.41 30.40 25.69
N PRO A 372 -2.24 30.69 27.00
CA PRO A 372 -2.83 31.85 27.64
C PRO A 372 -2.53 33.15 26.88
N ASN A 373 -3.58 33.93 26.61
CA ASN A 373 -3.54 35.19 25.85
C ASN A 373 -3.15 35.05 24.36
N ALA A 374 -2.92 33.84 23.86
CA ALA A 374 -2.60 33.57 22.45
C ALA A 374 -3.61 32.63 21.77
N GLY A 375 -4.47 31.94 22.52
CA GLY A 375 -5.58 31.14 21.97
C GLY A 375 -5.20 29.69 21.64
N TRP A 376 -6.01 29.05 20.79
CA TRP A 376 -5.91 27.65 20.39
C TRP A 376 -5.07 27.46 19.12
N TRP A 377 -4.23 26.43 19.13
CA TRP A 377 -3.29 26.10 18.06
C TRP A 377 -3.30 24.60 17.75
N ILE A 378 -3.31 24.23 16.47
CA ILE A 378 -3.17 22.84 16.03
C ILE A 378 -1.72 22.35 16.20
N LYS A 379 -1.53 21.07 16.54
CA LYS A 379 -0.21 20.51 16.89
C LYS A 379 0.18 19.19 16.19
N PRO A 380 1.51 18.99 15.99
CA PRO A 380 2.63 19.84 16.42
C PRO A 380 2.78 21.07 15.52
N THR A 381 2.54 20.90 14.22
CA THR A 381 2.80 21.88 13.17
C THR A 381 1.70 21.81 12.10
N LEU A 382 1.74 22.74 11.14
CA LEU A 382 0.77 22.79 10.04
C LEU A 382 0.95 21.66 9.00
N ASP A 383 2.16 21.11 8.92
CA ASP A 383 2.55 20.03 8.02
C ASP A 383 2.39 18.63 8.65
N GLN A 384 2.14 18.54 9.96
CA GLN A 384 1.92 17.26 10.65
C GLN A 384 0.70 17.33 11.59
N THR A 385 -0.49 17.54 11.05
CA THR A 385 -1.70 17.81 11.86
C THR A 385 -2.42 16.55 12.36
N ILE A 386 -2.02 15.38 11.88
CA ILE A 386 -2.68 14.10 12.11
C ILE A 386 -1.68 13.10 12.67
N HIS A 387 -2.09 12.37 13.71
CA HIS A 387 -1.31 11.33 14.37
C HIS A 387 -2.05 10.00 14.33
N PHE A 388 -1.30 8.91 14.31
CA PHE A 388 -1.85 7.56 14.32
C PHE A 388 -1.36 6.80 15.55
N ALA A 389 -2.22 5.96 16.09
CA ALA A 389 -1.84 5.02 17.14
C ALA A 389 -1.23 3.76 16.53
N ASP A 390 -0.40 3.08 17.32
CA ASP A 390 0.03 1.72 17.05
C ASP A 390 -1.15 0.74 17.14
N ARG A 391 -0.88 -0.53 16.80
CA ARG A 391 -1.90 -1.58 16.79
C ARG A 391 -2.55 -1.82 18.17
N LEU A 392 -1.84 -1.56 19.26
CA LEU A 392 -2.35 -1.74 20.62
C LEU A 392 -3.14 -0.50 21.10
N GLY A 393 -3.28 0.50 20.22
CA GLY A 393 -3.94 1.76 20.52
C GLY A 393 -3.02 2.79 21.15
N ASN A 394 -1.73 2.52 21.37
CA ASN A 394 -0.83 3.50 21.98
C ASN A 394 -0.42 4.53 20.95
N TRP A 395 -0.30 5.79 21.36
CA TRP A 395 0.18 6.86 20.51
C TRP A 395 1.08 7.81 21.29
N ALA A 396 2.00 8.44 20.58
CA ALA A 396 2.90 9.44 21.15
C ALA A 396 3.26 10.47 20.07
N HIS A 397 3.20 11.75 20.41
CA HIS A 397 3.66 12.81 19.51
C HIS A 397 4.13 14.06 20.26
N GLU A 398 4.82 14.93 19.53
CA GLU A 398 5.23 16.24 20.03
C GLU A 398 4.02 17.18 20.07
N TYR A 399 3.74 17.79 21.22
CA TYR A 399 2.72 18.84 21.28
C TYR A 399 3.31 20.25 21.12
N ALA A 400 4.63 20.42 21.30
CA ALA A 400 5.30 21.71 21.29
C ALA A 400 6.33 21.77 20.16
N SER A 401 6.08 22.64 19.18
CA SER A 401 6.95 22.92 18.03
C SER A 401 7.57 24.31 18.07
N HIS A 402 7.08 25.18 18.96
CA HIS A 402 7.54 26.54 19.17
C HIS A 402 7.71 26.82 20.68
N PRO A 403 8.69 27.65 21.12
CA PRO A 403 8.91 27.93 22.54
C PRO A 403 7.67 28.46 23.30
N ASN A 404 6.76 29.14 22.61
CA ASN A 404 5.51 29.62 23.21
C ASN A 404 4.55 28.49 23.60
N ASP A 405 4.62 27.33 22.94
CA ASP A 405 3.77 26.18 23.20
C ASP A 405 4.03 25.59 24.59
N LEU A 406 5.24 25.78 25.11
CA LEU A 406 5.61 25.36 26.46
C LEU A 406 4.73 25.98 27.54
N ASN A 407 4.17 27.16 27.26
CA ASN A 407 3.26 27.89 28.14
C ASN A 407 1.79 27.47 28.00
N ALA A 408 1.47 26.51 27.12
CA ALA A 408 0.11 26.03 27.00
C ALA A 408 -0.41 25.49 28.32
N ASP A 409 -1.65 25.82 28.67
CA ASP A 409 -2.31 25.44 29.91
C ASP A 409 -3.34 24.31 29.70
N LEU A 410 -3.87 24.17 28.48
CA LEU A 410 -4.76 23.07 28.08
C LEU A 410 -4.22 22.32 26.87
N ILE A 411 -4.46 21.00 26.86
CA ILE A 411 -4.33 20.14 25.69
C ILE A 411 -5.68 19.47 25.45
N HIS A 412 -6.17 19.52 24.22
CA HIS A 412 -7.38 18.86 23.78
C HIS A 412 -7.07 17.99 22.55
N SER A 413 -7.25 16.68 22.70
CA SER A 413 -7.07 15.71 21.61
C SER A 413 -8.41 15.09 21.25
N PHE A 414 -8.62 14.91 19.95
CA PHE A 414 -9.81 14.32 19.36
C PHE A 414 -9.42 13.07 18.60
N LEU A 415 -10.27 12.06 18.68
CA LEU A 415 -10.24 10.87 17.84
C LEU A 415 -11.30 11.02 16.76
N PHE A 416 -10.88 11.13 15.51
CA PHE A 416 -11.76 11.21 14.35
C PHE A 416 -11.69 9.94 13.51
N GLU A 417 -12.71 9.68 12.71
CA GLU A 417 -12.63 8.72 11.61
C GLU A 417 -11.52 9.14 10.64
N ALA A 418 -10.84 8.17 10.05
CA ALA A 418 -9.76 8.41 9.09
C ALA A 418 -10.27 9.24 7.89
N GLY A 419 -9.48 10.22 7.46
CA GLY A 419 -9.82 11.13 6.36
C GLY A 419 -10.49 12.44 6.80
N TYR A 420 -10.84 12.58 8.08
CA TYR A 420 -11.29 13.87 8.64
C TYR A 420 -10.26 14.97 8.37
N GLN A 421 -10.71 16.15 7.94
CA GLN A 421 -9.83 17.28 7.66
C GLN A 421 -9.83 18.23 8.85
N PRO A 422 -8.74 18.30 9.65
CA PRO A 422 -8.72 19.11 10.85
C PRO A 422 -8.72 20.60 10.53
N THR A 423 -9.45 21.37 11.33
CA THR A 423 -9.41 22.84 11.23
C THR A 423 -8.06 23.35 11.70
N LEU A 424 -7.39 24.16 10.88
CA LEU A 424 -6.05 24.70 11.15
C LEU A 424 -6.12 25.94 12.04
N TYR A 425 -6.23 25.76 13.36
CA TYR A 425 -6.20 26.89 14.29
C TYR A 425 -4.78 27.42 14.54
N LEU A 426 -4.64 28.75 14.48
CA LEU A 426 -3.40 29.49 14.67
C LEU A 426 -3.63 30.70 15.60
N GLY A 427 -4.10 30.44 16.82
CA GLY A 427 -4.43 31.45 17.82
C GLY A 427 -5.91 31.82 17.87
N SER A 428 -6.79 30.84 17.64
CA SER A 428 -8.24 31.05 17.73
C SER A 428 -8.68 31.27 19.18
N ALA A 429 -9.67 32.13 19.40
CA ALA A 429 -10.23 32.33 20.75
C ALA A 429 -10.99 31.09 21.27
N SER A 430 -11.54 30.27 20.38
CA SER A 430 -12.27 29.04 20.71
C SER A 430 -12.08 27.97 19.64
N LEU A 431 -12.24 26.70 20.04
CA LEU A 431 -12.45 25.59 19.11
C LEU A 431 -13.91 25.59 18.63
N ASP A 432 -14.17 25.08 17.43
CA ASP A 432 -15.52 24.89 16.91
C ASP A 432 -16.20 23.72 17.66
N PRO A 433 -17.35 23.95 18.33
CA PRO A 433 -18.09 22.90 19.01
C PRO A 433 -18.50 21.73 18.10
N GLN A 434 -18.59 21.95 16.77
CA GLN A 434 -18.89 20.89 15.82
C GLN A 434 -17.83 19.77 15.84
N MET A 435 -16.58 20.08 16.19
CA MET A 435 -15.51 19.07 16.29
C MET A 435 -15.83 17.99 17.32
N SER A 436 -16.40 18.35 18.48
CA SER A 436 -16.81 17.38 19.49
C SER A 436 -18.00 16.51 19.04
N LEU A 437 -18.81 16.99 18.09
CA LEU A 437 -19.89 16.21 17.48
C LEU A 437 -19.39 15.27 16.38
N ASP A 438 -18.35 15.69 15.66
CA ASP A 438 -17.73 14.91 14.58
C ASP A 438 -16.75 13.84 15.12
N ALA A 439 -16.17 14.06 16.29
CA ALA A 439 -15.24 13.14 16.92
C ALA A 439 -15.95 11.90 17.49
N VAL A 440 -15.30 10.74 17.37
CA VAL A 440 -15.79 9.50 18.01
C VAL A 440 -15.44 9.44 19.50
N ALA A 441 -14.37 10.14 19.90
CA ALA A 441 -13.96 10.33 21.28
C ALA A 441 -13.10 11.61 21.40
N GLU A 442 -13.08 12.23 22.57
CA GLU A 442 -12.24 13.38 22.85
C GLU A 442 -11.70 13.32 24.28
N ILE A 443 -10.58 14.00 24.54
CA ILE A 443 -10.03 14.17 25.88
C ILE A 443 -9.34 15.53 26.02
N GLN A 444 -9.70 16.25 27.08
CA GLN A 444 -9.07 17.51 27.46
C GLN A 444 -8.43 17.40 28.83
N VAL A 445 -7.25 18.00 28.99
CA VAL A 445 -6.54 18.04 30.27
C VAL A 445 -5.93 19.42 30.51
N THR A 446 -5.94 19.85 31.77
CA THR A 446 -5.11 20.97 32.23
C THR A 446 -3.70 20.46 32.49
N ARG A 447 -2.70 21.12 31.92
CA ARG A 447 -1.33 20.66 32.03
C ARG A 447 -0.81 20.78 33.46
N PRO A 448 -0.08 19.76 33.96
CA PRO A 448 0.40 19.73 35.34
C PRO A 448 1.61 20.65 35.58
#